data_AF-A0A2V5K951-F1
#
_entry.id   AF-A0A2V5K951-F1
#
_cell.length_a   1.000
_cell.length_b   1.000
_cell.length_c   1.000
_cell.angle_alpha   90.00
_cell.angle_beta   90.00
_cell.angle_gamma   90.00
#
_symmetry.space_group_name_H-M   'P 1'
#
loop_
_entity.id
_entity.type
_entity.pdbx_description
1 polymer ?
#
loop_
_entity_poly.entity_id
_entity_poly.type
_entity_poly.pdbx_seq_one_letter_code
_entity_poly.pdbx_strand_id
1 'polypeptide(L)' 'MNPSDPTPIPARLIAPDHIVFDCVYGSSKTALLRAAEEAGARGADGLSMLLYQGALSFSIWFNREAPIEAMRAALYAL' A
#
# COMPACT_ATOMS: atom_id res chain seq x y z
N MET A 1 -3.51 4.57 -10.86
CA MET A 1 -2.76 5.85 -10.83
C MET A 1 -2.21 6.09 -12.23
N ASN A 2 -2.30 7.30 -12.76
CA ASN A 2 -1.70 7.60 -14.05
C ASN A 2 -0.17 7.71 -13.84
N PRO A 3 0.68 7.07 -14.67
CA PRO A 3 2.13 7.24 -14.58
C PRO A 3 2.61 8.70 -14.64
N SER A 4 1.80 9.61 -15.18
CA SER A 4 2.08 11.05 -15.21
C SER A 4 1.71 11.80 -13.94
N ASP A 5 1.08 11.15 -12.96
CA ASP A 5 0.70 11.81 -11.70
C ASP A 5 1.98 12.26 -10.95
N PRO A 6 2.04 13.50 -10.45
CA PRO A 6 3.20 13.98 -9.74
C PRO A 6 3.36 13.26 -8.40
N THR A 7 4.59 13.07 -7.95
CA THR A 7 4.87 12.63 -6.57
C THR A 7 4.29 13.65 -5.57
N PRO A 8 3.67 13.21 -4.46
CA PRO A 8 3.05 14.11 -3.49
C PRO A 8 4.08 15.00 -2.77
N ILE A 9 5.34 14.57 -2.71
CA ILE A 9 6.45 15.34 -2.14
C ILE A 9 7.71 15.24 -3.01
N PRO A 10 8.59 16.25 -3.01
CA PRO A 10 9.90 16.15 -3.63
C PRO A 10 10.78 15.06 -2.99
N ALA A 11 11.48 14.27 -3.81
CA ALA A 11 12.34 13.17 -3.35
C ALA A 11 13.42 13.61 -2.34
N ARG A 12 13.97 14.82 -2.50
CA ARG A 12 14.97 15.40 -1.58
C ARG A 12 14.52 15.57 -0.13
N LEU A 13 13.23 15.43 0.15
CA LEU A 13 12.67 15.50 1.50
C LEU A 13 12.60 14.13 2.19
N ILE A 14 12.97 13.05 1.50
CA ILE A 14 12.97 11.70 2.05
C ILE A 14 14.38 11.41 2.59
N ALA A 15 14.44 10.97 3.85
CA ALA A 15 15.66 10.60 4.54
C ALA A 15 15.68 9.08 4.85
N PRO A 16 16.86 8.46 5.03
CA PRO A 16 16.98 7.01 5.23
C PRO A 16 16.23 6.46 6.46
N ASP A 17 15.99 7.29 7.48
CA ASP A 17 15.30 6.92 8.72
C ASP A 17 13.77 7.00 8.61
N HIS A 18 13.24 7.54 7.50
CA HIS A 18 11.81 7.57 7.24
C HIS A 18 11.20 6.19 6.98
N ILE A 19 9.90 6.09 7.27
CA ILE A 19 9.03 5.01 6.80
C ILE A 19 7.98 5.66 5.90
N VAL A 20 7.98 5.27 4.64
CA VAL A 20 7.04 5.78 3.64
C VAL A 20 5.96 4.73 3.41
N PHE A 21 4.71 5.10 3.65
CA PHE A 21 3.55 4.29 3.33
C PHE A 21 2.75 4.96 2.22
N ASP A 22 2.51 4.24 1.13
CA ASP A 22 1.70 4.73 0.01
C ASP A 22 0.40 3.94 -0.05
N CYS A 23 -0.75 4.61 0.03
CA CYS A 23 -2.06 3.96 -0.03
C CYS A 23 -2.37 3.35 -1.41
N VAL A 24 -1.57 3.68 -2.43
CA VAL A 24 -1.67 3.08 -3.76
C VAL A 24 -1.20 1.63 -3.71
N TYR A 25 -2.00 0.75 -4.29
CA TYR A 25 -1.69 -0.66 -4.49
C TYR A 25 -1.67 -0.99 -5.99
N GLY A 26 -0.76 -1.87 -6.42
CA GLY A 26 -0.61 -2.26 -7.83
C GLY A 26 0.65 -3.08 -8.09
N SER A 27 0.81 -3.55 -9.33
CA SER A 27 1.93 -4.40 -9.73
C SER A 27 3.28 -3.68 -9.83
N SER A 28 3.28 -2.35 -9.90
CA SER A 28 4.49 -1.54 -9.97
C SER A 28 4.59 -0.58 -8.78
N LYS A 29 5.82 -0.38 -8.29
CA LYS A 29 6.10 0.62 -7.25
C LYS A 29 5.74 2.01 -7.77
N THR A 30 5.15 2.85 -6.92
CA THR A 30 4.87 4.25 -7.23
C THR A 30 6.17 5.08 -7.29
N ALA A 31 6.09 6.30 -7.84
CA ALA A 31 7.23 7.23 -7.82
C ALA A 31 7.68 7.57 -6.39
N LEU A 32 6.74 7.66 -5.45
CA LEU A 32 7.01 7.91 -4.04
C LEU A 32 7.80 6.76 -3.41
N LEU A 33 7.38 5.51 -3.63
CA LEU A 33 8.06 4.33 -3.08
C LEU A 33 9.43 4.09 -3.74
N ARG A 34 9.58 4.39 -5.04
CA ARG A 34 10.90 4.38 -5.70
C ARG A 34 11.85 5.41 -5.07
N ALA A 35 11.38 6.65 -4.88
CA ALA A 35 12.18 7.69 -4.24
C ALA A 35 12.56 7.32 -2.79
N ALA A 36 11.68 6.63 -2.07
CA ALA A 36 11.97 6.12 -0.72
C ALA A 36 13.10 5.08 -0.74
N GLU A 37 13.03 4.12 -1.65
CA GLU A 37 14.07 3.10 -1.82
C GLU A 37 15.41 3.70 -2.24
N GLU A 38 15.40 4.65 -3.18
CA GLU A 38 16.60 5.38 -3.63
C GLU A 38 17.24 6.21 -2.50
N ALA A 39 16.43 6.74 -1.58
CA ALA A 39 16.90 7.47 -0.39
C ALA A 39 17.35 6.55 0.75
N GLY A 40 17.26 5.22 0.60
CA GLY A 40 17.57 4.26 1.66
C GLY A 40 16.50 4.15 2.76
N ALA A 41 15.33 4.74 2.54
CA ALA A 41 14.19 4.67 3.45
C ALA A 41 13.44 3.34 3.31
N ARG A 42 12.65 2.99 4.34
CA ARG A 42 11.73 1.85 4.25
C ARG A 42 10.43 2.28 3.58
N GLY A 43 9.90 1.42 2.70
CA GLY A 43 8.67 1.66 1.96
C GLY A 43 7.69 0.49 2.06
N ALA A 44 6.39 0.78 2.14
CA ALA A 44 5.32 -0.21 2.02
C ALA A 44 4.16 0.35 1.18
N ASP A 45 3.54 -0.52 0.39
CA ASP A 45 2.39 -0.18 -0.45
C ASP A 45 1.05 -0.36 0.27
N GLY A 46 -0.02 0.00 -0.44
CA GLY A 46 -1.38 0.03 0.08
C GLY A 46 -2.05 -1.34 0.15
N LEU A 47 -1.40 -2.43 -0.25
CA LEU A 47 -2.06 -3.73 -0.40
C LEU A 47 -2.51 -4.29 0.97
N SER A 48 -1.68 -4.08 2.00
CA SER A 48 -2.04 -4.43 3.38
C SER A 48 -3.25 -3.63 3.86
N MET A 49 -3.27 -2.31 3.62
CA MET A 49 -4.42 -1.46 3.95
C MET A 49 -5.66 -1.94 3.21
N LEU A 50 -5.58 -2.23 1.90
CA LEU A 50 -6.69 -2.76 1.10
C LEU A 50 -7.26 -4.06 1.69
N LEU A 51 -6.41 -4.98 2.14
CA LEU A 51 -6.84 -6.22 2.79
C LEU A 51 -7.60 -5.92 4.09
N TYR A 52 -7.01 -5.17 5.02
CA TYR A 52 -7.56 -4.98 6.35
C TYR A 52 -8.80 -4.09 6.37
N GLN A 53 -8.87 -3.06 5.51
CA GLN A 53 -10.10 -2.26 5.36
C GLN A 53 -11.25 -3.12 4.81
N GLY A 54 -10.94 -4.05 3.89
CA GLY A 54 -11.91 -4.98 3.34
C GLY A 54 -12.39 -5.98 4.39
N ALA A 55 -11.46 -6.50 5.20
CA ALA A 55 -11.78 -7.41 6.31
C ALA A 55 -12.68 -6.72 7.36
N LEU A 56 -12.42 -5.46 7.70
CA LEU A 56 -13.27 -4.69 8.60
C LEU A 56 -14.68 -4.49 8.01
N SER A 57 -14.75 -4.10 6.73
CA SER A 57 -16.02 -3.91 6.02
C SER A 57 -16.84 -5.19 5.95
N PHE A 58 -16.20 -6.32 5.61
CA PHE A 58 -16.82 -7.65 5.63
C PHE A 58 -17.41 -7.96 7.01
N SER A 59 -16.64 -7.71 8.08
CA SER A 59 -17.09 -8.03 9.43
C SER A 59 -18.31 -7.21 9.84
N ILE A 60 -18.37 -5.93 9.43
CA ILE A 60 -19.51 -5.05 9.65
C ILE A 60 -20.75 -5.54 8.88
N TRP A 61 -20.60 -5.87 7.60
CA TRP A 61 -21.74 -6.24 6.74
C TRP A 61 -22.34 -7.60 7.10
N PHE A 62 -21.51 -8.57 7.47
CA PHE A 62 -21.94 -9.95 7.70
C PHE A 62 -22.04 -10.32 9.18
N ASN A 63 -21.72 -9.39 10.08
CA ASN A 63 -21.72 -9.59 11.54
C ASN A 63 -20.99 -10.87 11.96
N ARG A 64 -19.83 -11.13 11.34
CA ARG A 64 -18.96 -12.28 11.62
C ARG A 64 -17.52 -11.94 11.29
N GLU A 65 -16.58 -12.70 11.85
CA GLU A 65 -15.16 -12.51 11.54
C GLU A 65 -14.87 -12.70 10.04
N ALA A 66 -14.05 -11.80 9.49
CA ALA A 66 -13.63 -11.88 8.11
C ALA A 66 -12.66 -13.05 7.87
N PRO A 67 -12.81 -13.81 6.78
CA PRO A 67 -11.89 -14.88 6.43
C PRO A 67 -10.59 -14.29 5.84
N ILE A 68 -9.77 -13.66 6.69
CA ILE A 68 -8.68 -12.80 6.24
C ILE A 68 -7.63 -13.53 5.39
N GLU A 69 -7.35 -14.79 5.68
CA GLU A 69 -6.39 -15.58 4.88
C GLU A 69 -6.93 -15.90 3.48
N ALA A 70 -8.24 -16.13 3.34
CA ALA A 70 -8.86 -16.30 2.03
C ALA A 70 -8.84 -14.99 1.23
N MET A 71 -9.11 -13.86 1.90
CA MET A 71 -9.04 -12.53 1.28
C MET A 71 -7.61 -12.19 0.86
N ARG A 72 -6.62 -12.53 1.69
CA ARG A 72 -5.20 -12.38 1.38
C ARG A 72 -4.82 -13.19 0.16
N ALA A 73 -5.16 -14.48 0.13
CA ALA A 73 -4.89 -15.36 -1.00
C ALA A 73 -5.51 -14.83 -2.30
N ALA A 74 -6.75 -14.31 -2.24
CA ALA A 74 -7.41 -13.73 -3.40
C ALA A 74 -6.68 -12.48 -3.95
N LEU A 75 -6.12 -11.64 -3.08
CA LEU A 75 -5.36 -10.44 -3.51
C LEU A 75 -4.03 -10.78 -4.18
N TYR A 76 -3.34 -11.85 -3.75
CA TYR A 76 -2.05 -12.26 -4.31
C TYR A 76 -2.16 -13.23 -5.50
N ALA A 77 -3.37 -13.70 -5.81
CA ALA A 77 -3.63 -14.53 -6.99
C ALA A 77 -3.87 -13.70 -8.28
N LEU A 78 -3.89 -12.37 -8.16
CA LEU A 78 -4.07 -11.38 -9.25
C LEU A 78 -2.72 -10.86 -9.75
#